data_AF-A0A928I1W5-F1
#
_entry.id   AF-A0A928I1W5-F1
#
_cell.length_a   1.000
_cell.length_b   1.000
_cell.length_c   1.000
_cell.angle_alpha   90.00
_cell.angle_beta   90.00
_cell.angle_gamma   90.00
#
_symmetry.space_group_name_H-M   'P 1'
#
loop_
_entity.id
_entity.type
_entity.pdbx_description
1 polymer ?
#
loop_
_entity_poly.entity_id
_entity_poly.type
_entity_poly.pdbx_seq_one_letter_code
_entity_poly.pdbx_strand_id
1 'polypeptide(L)' 'MQLDRASLDKLLTLNDRQLQTIMTRLAAQSGIDPKEFNIDLASVASIRKALMTATDEDLQRIADQYEANKGKKR' A
#
# COMPACT_ATOMS: atom_id res chain seq x y z
N MET A 1 5.78 10.79 9.39
CA MET A 1 6.86 10.16 8.61
C MET A 1 6.54 10.41 7.15
N GLN A 2 7.37 11.13 6.42
CA GLN A 2 7.14 11.33 4.98
C GLN A 2 7.27 9.98 4.28
N LEU A 3 6.30 9.62 3.44
CA LEU A 3 6.43 8.44 2.58
C LEU A 3 7.55 8.73 1.58
N ASP A 4 8.69 8.07 1.76
CA ASP A 4 9.86 8.24 0.89
C ASP A 4 9.55 7.70 -0.51
N ARG A 5 9.37 8.61 -1.47
CA ARG A 5 9.08 8.27 -2.87
C ARG A 5 10.12 7.32 -3.46
N ALA A 6 11.39 7.47 -3.09
CA ALA A 6 12.45 6.58 -3.55
C ALA A 6 12.27 5.14 -3.06
N SER A 7 11.76 4.96 -1.84
CA SER A 7 11.39 3.65 -1.31
C SER A 7 10.15 3.07 -1.98
N LEU A 8 9.17 3.92 -2.32
CA LEU A 8 8.00 3.54 -3.10
C LEU A 8 8.38 3.09 -4.52
N ASP A 9 9.20 3.85 -5.23
CA ASP A 9 9.65 3.49 -6.58
C ASP A 9 10.42 2.16 -6.60
N LYS A 10 11.24 1.90 -5.56
CA LYS A 10 11.90 0.60 -5.38
C LYS A 10 10.90 -0.55 -5.16
N LEU A 11 9.78 -0.30 -4.49
CA LEU A 11 8.71 -1.30 -4.34
C LEU A 11 7.93 -1.50 -5.65
N LEU A 12 7.75 -0.43 -6.43
CA LEU A 12 7.02 -0.46 -7.70
C LEU A 12 7.82 -1.11 -8.84
N THR A 13 9.15 -1.15 -8.75
CA THR A 13 10.02 -1.87 -9.68
C THR A 13 10.02 -3.39 -9.47
N LEU A 14 9.49 -3.89 -8.35
CA LEU A 14 9.33 -5.31 -8.09
C LEU A 14 8.25 -5.91 -9.00
N ASN A 15 8.44 -7.18 -9.39
CA ASN A 15 7.42 -7.88 -10.17
C ASN A 15 6.15 -8.13 -9.34
N ASP A 16 5.03 -8.43 -10.01
CA ASP A 16 3.70 -8.48 -9.40
C ASP A 16 3.62 -9.53 -8.29
N ARG A 17 4.32 -10.66 -8.43
CA ARG A 17 4.38 -11.70 -7.40
C ARG A 17 5.15 -11.25 -6.17
N GLN A 18 6.26 -10.54 -6.36
CA GLN A 18 7.06 -9.98 -5.27
C GLN A 18 6.27 -8.89 -4.53
N LEU A 19 5.61 -8.00 -5.27
CA LEU A 19 4.77 -6.96 -4.70
C LEU A 19 3.58 -7.55 -3.93
N GLN A 20 2.91 -8.56 -4.50
CA GLN A 20 1.83 -9.28 -3.81
C GLN A 20 2.31 -9.91 -2.49
N THR A 21 3.49 -10.52 -2.50
CA THR A 21 4.08 -11.14 -1.30
C THR A 21 4.33 -10.11 -0.22
N ILE A 22 4.87 -8.94 -0.58
CA ILE A 22 5.13 -7.84 0.35
C ILE A 22 3.82 -7.27 0.88
N MET A 23 2.84 -7.00 0.01
CA MET A 23 1.53 -6.50 0.41
C MET A 23 0.80 -7.45 1.37
N THR A 24 0.84 -8.75 1.10
CA THR A 24 0.27 -9.79 1.98
C THR A 24 0.93 -9.76 3.35
N ARG A 25 2.26 -9.62 3.39
CA ARG A 25 3.03 -9.57 4.64
C ARG A 25 2.77 -8.28 5.43
N LEU A 26 2.67 -7.14 4.75
CA LEU A 26 2.36 -5.84 5.36
C LEU A 26 0.93 -5.80 5.92
N ALA A 27 -0.03 -6.34 5.19
CA ALA A 27 -1.41 -6.47 5.66
C ALA A 27 -1.46 -7.33 6.93
N ALA A 28 -0.84 -8.51 6.92
CA ALA A 28 -0.75 -9.38 8.09
C ALA A 28 -0.08 -8.70 9.30
N GLN A 29 1.01 -7.95 9.09
CA GLN A 29 1.68 -7.18 10.15
C GLN A 29 0.83 -6.04 10.71
N SER A 30 -0.06 -5.46 9.91
CA SER A 30 -0.96 -4.38 10.31
C SER A 30 -2.24 -4.88 10.99
N GLY A 31 -2.38 -6.21 11.12
CA GLY A 31 -3.60 -6.85 11.62
C GLY A 31 -4.77 -6.74 10.64
N ILE A 32 -4.47 -6.56 9.36
CA ILE A 32 -5.43 -6.52 8.25
C ILE A 32 -5.44 -7.90 7.60
N ASP A 33 -6.60 -8.52 7.43
CA ASP A 33 -6.70 -9.76 6.68
C ASP A 33 -6.54 -9.45 5.17
N PRO A 34 -5.50 -9.97 4.50
CA PRO A 34 -5.31 -9.78 3.05
C PRO A 34 -6.49 -10.26 2.21
N LYS A 35 -7.28 -11.21 2.73
CA LYS A 35 -8.48 -11.75 2.07
C LYS A 35 -9.64 -10.76 2.10
N GLU A 36 -9.78 -9.96 3.15
CA GLU A 36 -10.80 -8.90 3.23
C GLU A 36 -10.53 -7.78 2.21
N PHE A 37 -9.27 -7.55 1.87
CA PHE A 37 -8.85 -6.55 0.88
C PHE A 37 -8.78 -7.08 -0.55
N ASN A 38 -9.17 -8.33 -0.78
CA ASN A 38 -9.22 -8.97 -2.10
C ASN A 38 -7.93 -8.76 -2.91
N ILE A 39 -6.76 -8.88 -2.26
CA ILE A 39 -5.45 -8.62 -2.86
C ILE A 39 -5.07 -9.77 -3.82
N ASP A 40 -5.69 -9.77 -5.00
CA ASP A 40 -5.35 -10.65 -6.12
C ASP A 40 -4.32 -10.00 -7.06
N LEU A 41 -3.71 -10.79 -7.95
CA LEU A 41 -2.67 -10.31 -8.88
C LEU A 41 -3.17 -9.17 -9.79
N ALA A 42 -4.45 -9.18 -10.18
CA ALA A 42 -5.06 -8.15 -11.01
C ALA A 42 -5.20 -6.81 -10.24
N SER A 43 -5.53 -6.90 -8.95
CA SER A 43 -5.59 -5.78 -8.02
C SER A 43 -4.20 -5.24 -7.74
N VAL A 44 -3.17 -6.09 -7.63
CA VAL A 44 -1.78 -5.64 -7.43
C VAL A 44 -1.28 -4.80 -8.60
N ALA A 45 -1.55 -5.20 -9.85
CA ALA A 45 -1.19 -4.40 -11.02
C ALA A 45 -1.92 -3.04 -11.04
N SER A 46 -3.20 -3.03 -10.66
CA SER A 46 -4.02 -1.82 -10.58
C SER A 46 -3.54 -0.88 -9.46
N ILE A 47 -3.19 -1.43 -8.30
CA ILE A 47 -2.62 -0.70 -7.16
C ILE A 47 -1.25 -0.12 -7.53
N ARG A 48 -0.40 -0.89 -8.22
CA ARG A 48 0.88 -0.37 -8.73
C ARG A 48 0.64 0.83 -9.64
N LYS A 49 -0.26 0.71 -10.61
CA LYS A 49 -0.58 1.79 -11.53
C LYS A 49 -1.07 3.04 -10.79
N ALA A 50 -1.97 2.86 -9.82
CA ALA A 50 -2.47 3.94 -8.99
C ALA A 50 -1.35 4.64 -8.21
N LEU A 51 -0.43 3.87 -7.61
CA LEU A 51 0.73 4.39 -6.88
C LEU A 51 1.74 5.10 -7.80
N MET A 52 1.96 4.59 -9.02
CA MET A 52 2.82 5.25 -10.02
C MET A 52 2.25 6.60 -10.47
N THR A 53 0.92 6.71 -10.56
CA THR A 53 0.24 7.96 -10.96
C THR A 53 -0.05 8.89 -9.79
N ALA A 54 0.10 8.42 -8.55
CA ALA A 54 -0.18 9.20 -7.35
C ALA A 54 0.86 10.32 -7.18
N THR A 55 0.39 11.51 -6.82
CA THR A 55 1.28 12.61 -6.42
C THR A 55 1.73 12.42 -4.97
N ASP A 56 2.79 13.12 -4.56
CA ASP A 56 3.23 13.09 -3.16
C ASP A 56 2.14 13.59 -2.20
N GLU A 57 1.31 14.52 -2.68
CA GLU A 57 0.17 15.06 -1.93
C GLU A 57 -0.93 14.01 -1.74
N ASP A 58 -1.18 13.15 -2.73
CA ASP A 58 -2.13 12.04 -2.61
C ASP A 58 -1.63 10.98 -1.64
N LEU A 59 -0.34 10.65 -1.69
CA LEU A 59 0.30 9.71 -0.77
C LEU A 59 0.26 10.23 0.67
N GLN A 60 0.51 11.52 0.87
CA GLN A 60 0.45 12.17 2.16
C GLN A 60 -0.99 12.17 2.71
N ARG A 61 -1.99 12.47 1.88
CA ARG A 61 -3.40 12.43 2.27
C ARG A 61 -3.83 11.03 2.73
N ILE A 62 -3.38 9.98 2.05
CA ILE A 62 -3.67 8.59 2.44
C ILE A 62 -2.97 8.23 3.76
N ALA A 63 -1.72 8.67 3.96
CA ALA A 63 -0.99 8.45 5.20
C ALA A 63 -1.70 9.11 6.39
N ASP A 64 -2.15 10.36 6.21
CA ASP A 64 -2.89 11.10 7.23
C ASP A 64 -4.25 10.44 7.54
N GLN A 65 -4.96 9.94 6.51
CA GLN A 65 -6.20 9.17 6.69
C GLN A 65 -5.97 7.85 7.43
N TYR A 66 -4.88 7.14 7.12
CA TYR A 66 -4.53 5.89 7.79
C TYR A 66 -4.25 6.13 9.28
N GLU A 67 -3.42 7.13 9.62
CA GLU A 67 -3.13 7.46 11.02
C GLU A 67 -4.38 7.96 11.76
N ALA A 68 -5.24 8.77 11.11
CA ALA A 68 -6.52 9.20 11.68
C ALA A 68 -7.48 8.03 11.97
N ASN A 69 -7.46 6.97 11.15
CA ASN A 69 -8.28 5.78 11.35
C ASN A 69 -7.66 4.75 12.30
N LYS A 70 -6.33 4.69 12.38
CA LYS A 70 -5.59 3.86 13.34
C LYS A 70 -5.88 4.25 14.79
N GLY A 71 -6.09 5.55 15.05
CA GLY A 71 -6.55 6.05 16.35
C GLY A 71 -8.04 5.79 16.66
N LYS A 72 -8.82 5.30 15.69
CA LYS A 72 -10.26 5.00 15.83
C LYS A 72 -10.59 3.51 16.00
N LYS A 73 -9.60 2.63 16.23
CA LYS A 73 -9.87 1.27 16.72
C LYS A 73 -10.49 1.36 18.12
N ARG A 74 -11.82 1.45 18.19
CA ARG A 74 -12.66 1.05 19.33
C ARG A 74 -13.25 -0.32 19.03
#